data_AF-A0AA35KJT1-F1
#
_entry.id   AF-A0AA35KJT1-F1
#
_cell.length_a   1.000
_cell.length_b   1.000
_cell.length_c   1.000
_cell.angle_alpha   90.00
_cell.angle_beta   90.00
_cell.angle_gamma   90.00
#
_symmetry.space_group_name_H-M   'P 1'
#
loop_
_entity.id
_entity.type
_entity.pdbx_description
1 polymer ?
#
loop_
_entity_poly.entity_id
_entity_poly.type
_entity_poly.pdbx_seq_one_letter_code
_entity_poly.pdbx_strand_id
1 'polypeptide(L)'
;MGPGGAAALSSEEHAVLFWRGRKGRALSPSEASLQLPPPPPPPPPSPRQNMIGRNESCGAEQMPMSYLTCLLYILEGWTGVEHLDEYLSYLVYLTWLFAPLLVALLLPALILVLVYVSIFILYIYKLRTHLKEVYSNDFWDSARLAVLTLWYVHGRIWNGYEVHGLEKIPDGPALFIFYHGATPIDFFYFVSVVLAKKKKFIHVVADHFVFSLPGFKIVVDVFRTLPGSQEECIKALKSGRSLAISPGGVREALFANEYYPILWGNRKGFAQVAIDAKVRELQEAETSKQKLKQNGCT
;
A
#
# COMPACT_ATOMS: atom_id res chain seq x y z
N MET A 1 -9.02 5.19 -7.84
CA MET A 1 -7.65 5.52 -7.37
C MET A 1 -6.73 5.48 -8.59
N GLY A 2 -6.06 6.58 -8.93
CA GLY A 2 -5.11 6.61 -10.06
C GLY A 2 -3.82 5.84 -9.75
N PRO A 3 -3.05 5.43 -10.78
CA PRO A 3 -1.85 4.61 -10.60
C PRO A 3 -0.79 5.38 -9.79
N GLY A 4 -0.35 4.82 -8.67
CA GLY A 4 0.83 5.32 -7.93
C GLY A 4 2.11 4.80 -8.57
N GLY A 5 3.01 5.70 -8.97
CA GLY A 5 4.33 5.36 -9.52
C GLY A 5 5.46 5.88 -8.63
N ALA A 6 6.58 5.17 -8.55
CA ALA A 6 7.75 5.62 -7.79
C ALA A 6 8.97 5.83 -8.68
N ALA A 7 9.84 6.78 -8.34
CA ALA A 7 11.07 7.09 -9.08
C ALA A 7 12.31 7.02 -8.18
N ALA A 8 13.37 6.40 -8.69
CA ALA A 8 14.70 6.46 -8.09
C ALA A 8 15.47 7.69 -8.61
N LEU A 9 15.98 8.51 -7.69
CA LEU A 9 16.93 9.58 -7.96
C LEU A 9 18.31 9.14 -7.46
N SER A 10 19.31 9.18 -8.35
CA SER A 10 20.70 8.85 -8.08
C SER A 10 21.53 10.11 -7.92
N SER A 11 22.42 10.15 -6.93
CA SER A 11 23.57 11.05 -6.90
C SER A 11 24.74 10.26 -7.47
N GLU A 12 25.31 10.69 -8.60
CA GLU A 12 26.32 9.92 -9.35
C GLU A 12 27.61 9.60 -8.57
N GLU A 13 27.83 10.21 -7.40
CA GLU A 13 29.04 9.99 -6.60
C GLU A 13 28.83 9.13 -5.34
N HIS A 14 27.59 8.87 -4.95
CA HIS A 14 27.25 8.19 -3.70
C HIS A 14 26.14 7.20 -4.04
N ALA A 15 26.33 5.89 -3.83
CA ALA A 15 25.30 4.86 -4.07
C ALA A 15 24.10 4.96 -3.09
N VAL A 16 23.66 6.18 -2.82
CA VAL A 16 22.50 6.61 -2.05
C VAL A 16 21.40 6.90 -3.06
N LEU A 17 20.33 6.10 -2.99
CA LEU A 17 19.18 6.26 -3.86
C LEU A 17 18.02 6.82 -3.05
N PHE A 18 17.54 7.99 -3.44
CA PHE A 18 16.29 8.51 -2.90
C PHE A 18 15.14 7.90 -3.68
N TRP A 19 14.34 7.12 -2.98
CA TRP A 19 13.11 6.56 -3.50
C TRP A 19 11.94 7.44 -3.08
N ARG A 20 11.17 7.90 -4.07
CA ARG A 20 9.97 8.71 -3.84
C ARG A 20 8.78 8.13 -4.59
N GLY A 21 7.69 7.91 -3.86
CA GLY A 21 6.38 7.60 -4.42
C GLY A 21 5.69 8.86 -4.95
N ARG A 22 4.97 8.75 -6.05
CA ARG A 22 4.16 9.79 -6.66
C ARG A 22 2.82 9.17 -7.05
N LYS A 23 1.70 9.72 -6.58
CA LYS A 23 0.40 9.38 -7.20
C LYS A 23 0.40 9.92 -8.62
N GLY A 24 0.30 9.05 -9.61
CA GLY A 24 0.03 9.42 -10.98
C GLY A 24 -1.31 10.15 -11.01
N ARG A 25 -1.26 11.44 -11.35
CA ARG A 25 -2.47 12.18 -11.73
C ARG A 25 -2.94 11.53 -13.02
N ALA A 26 -4.16 10.99 -13.05
CA ALA A 26 -4.81 10.77 -14.34
C ALA A 26 -4.81 12.13 -15.03
N LEU A 27 -4.24 12.23 -16.23
CA LEU A 27 -4.50 13.37 -17.10
C LEU A 27 -6.02 13.39 -17.30
N SER A 28 -6.70 14.41 -16.78
CA SER A 28 -8.12 14.57 -17.04
C SER A 28 -8.29 14.94 -18.52
N PRO A 29 -9.31 14.43 -19.22
CA PRO A 29 -9.66 14.89 -20.57
C PRO A 29 -10.09 16.39 -20.62
N SER A 30 -10.00 17.14 -19.52
CA SER A 30 -10.62 18.46 -19.36
C SER A 30 -9.73 19.64 -19.75
N GLU A 31 -8.58 19.41 -20.40
CA GLU A 31 -7.87 20.47 -21.14
C GLU A 31 -8.19 20.43 -22.65
N ALA A 32 -9.20 19.65 -23.05
CA ALA A 32 -9.82 19.73 -24.36
C ALA A 32 -11.17 20.44 -24.25
N SER A 33 -11.19 21.68 -24.75
CA SER A 33 -12.36 22.36 -25.31
C SER A 33 -13.38 22.97 -24.35
N LEU A 34 -13.40 24.31 -24.37
CA LEU A 34 -14.58 25.16 -24.14
C LEU A 34 -15.83 24.59 -24.81
N GLN A 35 -16.92 24.45 -24.05
CA GLN A 35 -18.27 25.02 -24.33
C GLN A 35 -19.29 24.38 -23.37
N LEU A 36 -19.79 25.16 -22.41
CA LEU A 36 -21.01 24.84 -21.67
C LEU A 36 -22.21 25.18 -22.57
N PRO A 37 -23.18 24.28 -22.79
CA PRO A 37 -24.48 24.67 -23.34
C PRO A 37 -25.36 25.28 -22.22
N PRO A 38 -26.23 26.26 -22.55
CA PRO A 38 -27.13 26.87 -21.57
C PRO A 38 -28.24 25.92 -21.13
N PRO A 39 -28.84 26.12 -19.93
CA PRO A 39 -29.92 25.29 -19.42
C PRO A 39 -31.22 25.46 -20.23
N PRO A 40 -32.07 24.41 -20.31
CA PRO A 40 -33.33 24.46 -21.05
C PRO A 40 -34.38 25.35 -20.35
N PRO A 41 -35.30 25.97 -21.12
CA PRO A 41 -36.38 26.79 -20.57
C PRO A 41 -37.44 25.94 -19.83
N PRO A 42 -38.17 26.53 -18.87
CA PRO A 42 -39.21 25.83 -18.11
C PRO A 42 -40.44 25.47 -18.98
N PRO A 43 -41.17 24.39 -18.64
CA PRO A 43 -42.33 23.96 -19.40
C PRO A 43 -43.52 24.93 -19.26
N PRO A 44 -44.37 25.07 -20.31
CA PRO A 44 -45.57 25.91 -20.26
C PRO A 44 -46.67 25.29 -19.37
N PRO A 45 -47.56 26.11 -18.77
CA PRO A 45 -48.64 25.64 -17.91
C PRO A 45 -49.71 24.86 -18.69
N SER A 46 -50.30 23.88 -18.02
CA SER A 46 -51.38 23.01 -18.52
C SER A 46 -52.66 23.79 -18.85
N PRO A 47 -53.40 23.43 -19.92
CA PRO A 47 -54.72 23.99 -20.15
C PRO A 47 -55.75 23.34 -19.21
N ARG A 48 -56.41 24.19 -18.40
CA ARG A 48 -57.73 23.93 -17.82
C ARG A 48 -58.76 23.85 -18.94
N GLN A 49 -59.53 22.76 -19.01
CA GLN A 49 -60.88 22.64 -19.58
C GLN A 49 -61.39 21.25 -19.11
N ASN A 50 -62.65 20.99 -18.78
CA ASN A 50 -63.83 21.80 -18.49
C ASN A 50 -64.72 20.85 -17.67
N MET A 51 -65.38 21.38 -16.65
CA MET A 51 -66.47 20.71 -15.97
C MET A 51 -67.62 20.55 -16.96
N ILE A 52 -67.96 19.31 -17.32
CA ILE A 52 -69.26 18.98 -17.90
C ILE A 52 -69.95 18.11 -16.85
N GLY A 53 -70.99 18.70 -16.26
CA GLY A 53 -71.85 18.02 -15.31
C GLY A 53 -72.59 16.87 -15.97
N ARG A 54 -72.67 15.77 -15.23
CA ARG A 54 -73.75 14.81 -15.37
C ARG A 54 -74.22 14.44 -13.97
N ASN A 55 -75.33 15.03 -13.59
CA ASN A 55 -76.13 14.58 -12.45
C ASN A 55 -76.74 13.24 -12.85
N GLU A 56 -76.49 12.18 -12.09
CA GLU A 56 -77.44 11.09 -11.93
C GLU A 56 -77.04 10.20 -10.74
N SER A 57 -77.96 10.11 -9.78
CA SER A 57 -78.24 8.97 -8.90
C SER A 57 -77.20 8.55 -7.84
N CYS A 58 -77.61 8.73 -6.57
CA CYS A 58 -77.21 7.85 -5.47
C CYS A 58 -77.56 6.40 -5.83
N GLY A 59 -76.57 5.65 -6.30
CA GLY A 59 -76.53 4.19 -6.23
C GLY A 59 -75.60 3.80 -5.11
N ALA A 60 -76.16 3.28 -4.03
CA ALA A 60 -75.41 2.66 -2.96
C ALA A 60 -74.80 1.35 -3.49
N GLU A 61 -73.55 1.38 -3.92
CA GLU A 61 -72.67 0.21 -3.95
C GLU A 61 -71.27 0.64 -3.52
N GLN A 62 -71.06 0.67 -2.20
CA GLN A 62 -69.75 0.39 -1.66
C GLN A 62 -69.38 -1.01 -2.16
N MET A 63 -68.50 -1.10 -3.14
CA MET A 63 -67.91 -2.38 -3.52
C MET A 63 -67.36 -3.01 -2.23
N PRO A 64 -67.71 -4.26 -1.90
CA PRO A 64 -67.07 -4.92 -0.78
C PRO A 64 -65.60 -4.98 -1.16
N MET A 65 -64.74 -4.36 -0.35
CA MET A 65 -63.32 -4.66 -0.34
C MET A 65 -63.21 -6.17 -0.49
N SER A 66 -62.71 -6.63 -1.65
CA SER A 66 -62.77 -8.06 -1.95
C SER A 66 -62.11 -8.78 -0.77
N TYR A 67 -62.65 -9.91 -0.34
CA TYR A 67 -62.10 -10.65 0.80
C TYR A 67 -60.59 -10.88 0.65
N LEU A 68 -60.12 -10.99 -0.60
CA LEU A 68 -58.72 -11.02 -1.00
C LEU A 68 -57.95 -9.73 -0.64
N THR A 69 -58.51 -8.55 -0.94
CA THR A 69 -57.90 -7.24 -0.58
C THR A 69 -57.84 -7.05 0.94
N CYS A 70 -58.87 -7.50 1.68
CA CYS A 70 -58.87 -7.46 3.14
C CYS A 70 -57.86 -8.44 3.75
N LEU A 71 -57.77 -9.66 3.20
CA LEU A 71 -56.75 -10.63 3.57
C LEU A 71 -55.34 -10.10 3.29
N LEU A 72 -55.11 -9.49 2.13
CA LEU A 72 -53.83 -8.89 1.78
C LEU A 72 -53.47 -7.76 2.73
N TYR A 73 -54.39 -6.84 3.04
CA TYR A 73 -54.15 -5.75 4.01
C TYR A 73 -53.81 -6.28 5.42
N ILE A 74 -54.54 -7.29 5.91
CA ILE A 74 -54.25 -7.92 7.21
C ILE A 74 -52.89 -8.64 7.16
N LEU A 75 -52.57 -9.32 6.06
CA LEU A 75 -51.29 -10.01 5.87
C LEU A 75 -50.12 -9.02 5.78
N GLU A 76 -50.31 -7.89 5.10
CA GLU A 76 -49.33 -6.82 4.92
C GLU A 76 -49.03 -6.11 6.25
N GLY A 77 -50.08 -5.79 7.02
CA GLY A 77 -49.95 -5.26 8.38
C GLY A 77 -49.33 -6.25 9.38
N TRP A 78 -49.55 -7.56 9.21
CA TRP A 78 -48.95 -8.60 10.07
C TRP A 78 -47.50 -8.94 9.69
N THR A 79 -47.15 -8.82 8.41
CA THR A 79 -45.78 -9.04 7.90
C THR A 79 -44.90 -7.80 8.02
N GLY A 80 -45.48 -6.62 8.28
CA GLY A 80 -44.77 -5.36 8.42
C GLY A 80 -44.13 -4.87 7.12
N VAL A 81 -44.60 -5.38 5.97
CA VAL A 81 -44.02 -5.10 4.65
C VAL A 81 -44.19 -3.63 4.25
N GLU A 82 -45.23 -2.93 4.74
CA GLU A 82 -45.39 -1.48 4.53
C GLU A 82 -44.21 -0.66 5.07
N HIS A 83 -43.58 -1.11 6.15
CA HIS A 83 -42.42 -0.44 6.74
C HIS A 83 -41.08 -0.97 6.19
N LEU A 84 -41.10 -1.98 5.30
CA LEU A 84 -39.87 -2.58 4.78
C LEU A 84 -39.04 -1.54 4.03
N ASP A 85 -39.69 -0.64 3.28
CA ASP A 85 -39.02 0.47 2.59
C ASP A 85 -38.41 1.47 3.57
N GLU A 86 -39.05 1.72 4.71
CA GLU A 86 -38.52 2.58 5.78
C GLU A 86 -37.33 1.91 6.48
N TYR A 87 -37.41 0.61 6.77
CA TYR A 87 -36.30 -0.18 7.33
C TYR A 87 -35.11 -0.27 6.36
N LEU A 88 -35.36 -0.54 5.08
CA LEU A 88 -34.32 -0.56 4.05
C LEU A 88 -33.70 0.82 3.88
N SER A 89 -34.50 1.88 3.85
CA SER A 89 -34.00 3.27 3.79
C SER A 89 -33.15 3.62 5.01
N TYR A 90 -33.56 3.19 6.21
CA TYR A 90 -32.81 3.35 7.44
C TYR A 90 -31.49 2.57 7.41
N LEU A 91 -31.50 1.32 6.94
CA LEU A 91 -30.28 0.51 6.77
C LEU A 91 -29.32 1.11 5.75
N VAL A 92 -29.84 1.65 4.64
CA VAL A 92 -29.04 2.37 3.64
C VAL A 92 -28.41 3.61 4.28
N TYR A 93 -29.18 4.42 5.01
CA TYR A 93 -28.67 5.58 5.71
C TYR A 93 -27.59 5.21 6.74
N LEU A 94 -27.84 4.17 7.54
CA LEU A 94 -26.90 3.64 8.52
C LEU A 94 -25.62 3.14 7.85
N THR A 95 -25.75 2.47 6.71
CA THR A 95 -24.61 2.01 5.91
C THR A 95 -23.80 3.18 5.37
N TRP A 96 -24.44 4.21 4.82
CA TRP A 96 -23.74 5.41 4.37
C TRP A 96 -23.05 6.17 5.50
N LEU A 97 -23.69 6.23 6.68
CA LEU A 97 -23.13 6.85 7.87
C LEU A 97 -21.87 6.10 8.36
N PHE A 98 -21.90 4.76 8.38
CA PHE A 98 -20.78 3.95 8.85
C PHE A 98 -19.80 3.51 7.75
N ALA A 99 -20.12 3.68 6.47
CA ALA A 99 -19.27 3.25 5.36
C ALA A 99 -17.84 3.84 5.44
N PRO A 100 -17.63 5.14 5.75
CA PRO A 100 -16.28 5.68 5.90
C PRO A 100 -15.50 5.00 7.03
N LEU A 101 -16.16 4.72 8.15
CA LEU A 101 -15.57 4.02 9.29
C LEU A 101 -15.23 2.57 8.93
N LEU A 102 -16.14 1.89 8.23
CA LEU A 102 -15.96 0.53 7.75
C LEU A 102 -14.76 0.46 6.81
N VAL A 103 -14.66 1.36 5.83
CA VAL A 103 -13.51 1.44 4.91
C VAL A 103 -12.21 1.73 5.66
N ALA A 104 -12.24 2.67 6.61
CA ALA A 104 -11.07 3.03 7.42
C ALA A 104 -10.54 1.87 8.28
N LEU A 105 -11.39 0.93 8.69
CA LEU A 105 -11.01 -0.25 9.46
C LEU A 105 -10.68 -1.47 8.58
N LEU A 106 -11.43 -1.69 7.51
CA LEU A 106 -11.27 -2.83 6.62
C LEU A 106 -9.96 -2.79 5.85
N LEU A 107 -9.54 -1.62 5.37
CA LEU A 107 -8.31 -1.51 4.59
C LEU A 107 -7.06 -1.89 5.42
N PRO A 108 -6.82 -1.31 6.62
CA PRO A 108 -5.73 -1.76 7.49
C PRO A 108 -5.86 -3.23 7.89
N ALA A 109 -7.08 -3.72 8.16
CA ALA A 109 -7.30 -5.12 8.51
C ALA A 109 -6.89 -6.07 7.38
N LEU A 110 -7.22 -5.76 6.13
CA LEU A 110 -6.80 -6.55 4.96
C LEU A 110 -5.27 -6.62 4.84
N ILE A 111 -4.59 -5.50 5.08
CA ILE A 111 -3.12 -5.45 5.05
C ILE A 111 -2.51 -6.28 6.18
N LEU A 112 -3.09 -6.21 7.39
CA LEU A 112 -2.66 -7.07 8.51
C LEU A 112 -2.84 -8.56 8.16
N VAL A 113 -3.97 -8.93 7.55
CA VAL A 113 -4.19 -10.31 7.07
C VAL A 113 -3.08 -10.73 6.11
N LEU A 114 -2.71 -9.89 5.14
CA LEU A 114 -1.62 -10.20 4.19
C LEU A 114 -0.25 -10.35 4.86
N VAL A 115 0.03 -9.56 5.90
CA VAL A 115 1.25 -9.70 6.71
C VAL A 115 1.25 -11.04 7.44
N TYR A 116 0.14 -11.43 8.07
CA TYR A 116 0.03 -12.72 8.76
C TYR A 116 0.04 -13.91 7.80
N VAL A 117 -0.53 -13.78 6.60
CA VAL A 117 -0.37 -14.77 5.52
C VAL A 117 1.09 -14.90 5.13
N SER A 118 1.84 -13.80 5.03
CA SER A 118 3.28 -13.83 4.76
C SER A 118 4.04 -14.59 5.86
N ILE A 119 3.74 -14.30 7.13
CA ILE A 119 4.31 -15.02 8.29
C ILE A 119 3.97 -16.51 8.22
N PHE A 120 2.72 -16.85 7.93
CA PHE A 120 2.26 -18.23 7.81
C PHE A 120 2.98 -18.99 6.69
N ILE A 121 3.18 -18.37 5.53
CA ILE A 121 4.00 -18.93 4.44
C ILE A 121 5.40 -19.24 4.96
N LEU A 122 6.06 -18.30 5.64
CA LEU A 122 7.40 -18.54 6.18
C LEU A 122 7.44 -19.69 7.19
N TYR A 123 6.40 -19.86 8.02
CA TYR A 123 6.31 -20.98 8.94
C TYR A 123 6.10 -22.32 8.24
N ILE A 124 5.31 -22.38 7.16
CA ILE A 124 5.20 -23.58 6.32
C ILE A 124 6.58 -23.95 5.76
N TYR A 125 7.31 -22.97 5.25
CA TYR A 125 8.67 -23.17 4.75
C TYR A 125 9.60 -23.65 5.89
N LYS A 126 9.55 -23.03 7.07
CA LYS A 126 10.31 -23.47 8.24
C LYS A 126 9.98 -24.91 8.64
N LEU A 127 8.71 -25.30 8.67
CA LEU A 127 8.30 -26.66 8.99
C LEU A 127 8.84 -27.66 7.95
N ARG A 128 8.80 -27.29 6.65
CA ARG A 128 9.42 -28.10 5.59
C ARG A 128 10.93 -28.26 5.77
N THR A 129 11.66 -27.24 6.25
CA THR A 129 13.13 -27.36 6.47
C THR A 129 13.48 -28.34 7.56
N HIS A 130 12.73 -28.35 8.66
CA HIS A 130 12.96 -29.30 9.76
C HIS A 130 12.75 -30.76 9.31
N LEU A 131 11.95 -30.97 8.27
CA LEU A 131 11.71 -32.29 7.68
C LEU A 131 12.70 -32.64 6.55
N LYS A 132 13.52 -31.67 6.11
CA LYS A 132 14.40 -31.78 4.95
C LYS A 132 15.78 -31.22 5.32
N GLU A 133 16.46 -31.88 6.26
CA GLU A 133 17.86 -31.60 6.62
C GLU A 133 18.84 -32.05 5.51
N VAL A 134 18.64 -31.58 4.28
CA VAL A 134 19.65 -31.58 3.21
C VAL A 134 19.23 -30.46 2.26
N TYR A 135 20.15 -29.57 1.90
CA TYR A 135 20.09 -28.51 0.86
C TYR A 135 20.20 -27.05 1.36
N SER A 136 21.44 -26.55 1.18
CA SER A 136 21.91 -25.24 0.69
C SER A 136 21.14 -23.93 0.98
N ASN A 137 21.90 -22.83 0.97
CA ASN A 137 21.45 -21.44 1.19
C ASN A 137 20.21 -21.00 0.37
N ASP A 138 19.83 -21.71 -0.70
CA ASP A 138 18.74 -21.39 -1.63
C ASP A 138 17.32 -21.49 -1.03
N PHE A 139 17.15 -22.19 0.09
CA PHE A 139 15.80 -22.45 0.61
C PHE A 139 15.09 -21.17 1.07
N TRP A 140 15.77 -20.35 1.88
CA TRP A 140 15.19 -19.09 2.36
C TRP A 140 15.02 -18.08 1.23
N ASP A 141 15.78 -18.19 0.14
CA ASP A 141 15.54 -17.40 -1.07
C ASP A 141 14.20 -17.74 -1.71
N SER A 142 13.84 -19.02 -1.76
CA SER A 142 12.52 -19.45 -2.23
C SER A 142 11.40 -18.93 -1.33
N ALA A 143 11.57 -18.99 -0.01
CA ALA A 143 10.61 -18.46 0.96
C ALA A 143 10.42 -16.94 0.81
N ARG A 144 11.53 -16.19 0.70
CA ARG A 144 11.52 -14.74 0.42
C ARG A 144 10.82 -14.44 -0.89
N LEU A 145 11.11 -15.20 -1.95
CA LEU A 145 10.51 -15.02 -3.26
C LEU A 145 8.99 -15.26 -3.22
N ALA A 146 8.52 -16.27 -2.49
CA ALA A 146 7.09 -16.53 -2.32
C ALA A 146 6.36 -15.35 -1.64
N VAL A 147 6.90 -14.86 -0.52
CA VAL A 147 6.36 -13.68 0.17
C VAL A 147 6.38 -12.44 -0.72
N LEU A 148 7.50 -12.18 -1.40
CA LEU A 148 7.61 -11.00 -2.26
C LEU A 148 6.72 -11.11 -3.51
N THR A 149 6.48 -12.31 -4.03
CA THR A 149 5.51 -12.52 -5.12
C THR A 149 4.10 -12.17 -4.69
N LEU A 150 3.69 -12.54 -3.46
CA LEU A 150 2.39 -12.13 -2.90
C LEU A 150 2.26 -10.60 -2.90
N TRP A 151 3.26 -9.89 -2.37
CA TRP A 151 3.26 -8.43 -2.34
C TRP A 151 3.34 -7.79 -3.73
N TYR A 152 4.10 -8.39 -4.67
CA TYR A 152 4.16 -7.95 -6.07
C TYR A 152 2.79 -8.03 -6.74
N VAL A 153 2.13 -9.19 -6.65
CA VAL A 153 0.80 -9.42 -7.23
C VAL A 153 -0.22 -8.47 -6.62
N HIS A 154 -0.22 -8.33 -5.29
CA HIS A 154 -1.09 -7.40 -4.60
C HIS A 154 -0.85 -5.95 -5.08
N GLY A 155 0.41 -5.50 -5.14
CA GLY A 155 0.74 -4.16 -5.61
C GLY A 155 0.32 -3.89 -7.05
N ARG A 156 0.50 -4.86 -7.95
CA ARG A 156 0.11 -4.74 -9.36
C ARG A 156 -1.40 -4.75 -9.56
N ILE A 157 -2.12 -5.67 -8.93
CA ILE A 157 -3.57 -5.83 -9.15
C ILE A 157 -4.35 -4.76 -8.40
N TRP A 158 -4.05 -4.55 -7.11
CA TRP A 158 -4.85 -3.68 -6.26
C TRP A 158 -4.54 -2.21 -6.47
N ASN A 159 -3.25 -1.87 -6.61
CA ASN A 159 -2.78 -0.48 -6.64
C ASN A 159 -2.25 -0.03 -8.02
N GLY A 160 -2.14 -0.94 -9.00
CA GLY A 160 -1.49 -0.63 -10.27
C GLY A 160 -0.05 -0.16 -10.10
N TYR A 161 0.65 -0.62 -9.05
CA TYR A 161 1.90 -0.04 -8.60
C TYR A 161 3.04 -0.25 -9.63
N GLU A 162 3.79 0.82 -9.93
CA GLU A 162 4.89 0.80 -10.89
C GLU A 162 6.16 1.44 -10.34
N VAL A 163 7.31 0.87 -10.70
CA VAL A 163 8.63 1.38 -10.35
C VAL A 163 9.34 1.83 -11.62
N HIS A 164 9.69 3.11 -11.66
CA HIS A 164 10.48 3.72 -12.71
C HIS A 164 11.90 3.98 -12.20
N GLY A 165 12.90 3.96 -13.09
CA GLY A 165 14.30 4.18 -12.70
C GLY A 165 14.99 2.95 -12.14
N LEU A 166 14.50 1.74 -12.41
CA LEU A 166 15.14 0.49 -11.96
C LEU A 166 16.55 0.35 -12.53
N GLU A 167 16.79 0.85 -13.74
CA GLU A 167 18.07 0.92 -14.41
C GLU A 167 19.12 1.73 -13.64
N LYS A 168 18.69 2.69 -12.80
CA LYS A 168 19.58 3.53 -11.98
C LYS A 168 20.07 2.84 -10.70
N ILE A 169 19.53 1.67 -10.38
CA ILE A 169 19.97 0.90 -9.22
C ILE A 169 21.32 0.26 -9.56
N PRO A 170 22.40 0.57 -8.81
CA PRO A 170 23.72 0.01 -9.09
C PRO A 170 23.74 -1.49 -8.79
N ASP A 171 24.66 -2.22 -9.40
CA ASP A 171 24.81 -3.66 -9.16
C ASP A 171 25.41 -3.91 -7.76
N GLY A 172 26.42 -3.12 -7.36
CA GLY A 172 27.05 -3.15 -6.03
C GLY A 172 26.18 -2.64 -4.87
N PRO A 173 26.66 -2.63 -3.62
CA PRO A 173 25.86 -2.24 -2.46
C PRO A 173 25.25 -0.84 -2.62
N ALA A 174 24.00 -0.69 -2.19
CA ALA A 174 23.27 0.57 -2.25
C ALA A 174 22.55 0.87 -0.94
N LEU A 175 22.49 2.15 -0.59
CA LEU A 175 21.68 2.66 0.51
C LEU A 175 20.42 3.34 -0.05
N PHE A 176 19.27 2.72 0.13
CA PHE A 176 17.98 3.25 -0.26
C PHE A 176 17.42 4.12 0.87
N ILE A 177 17.17 5.38 0.57
CA ILE A 177 16.47 6.31 1.48
C ILE A 177 15.05 6.46 0.98
N PHE A 178 14.08 6.11 1.83
CA PHE A 178 12.68 6.05 1.46
C PHE A 178 11.78 6.70 2.53
N TYR A 179 10.58 7.13 2.14
CA TYR A 179 9.64 7.70 3.10
C TYR A 179 8.96 6.62 3.95
N HIS A 180 8.55 6.94 5.18
CA HIS A 180 7.70 6.05 5.98
C HIS A 180 6.23 6.45 5.86
N GLY A 181 5.39 5.59 5.27
CA GLY A 181 3.93 5.73 5.40
C GLY A 181 3.45 5.16 6.73
N ALA A 182 2.25 5.54 7.20
CA ALA A 182 1.64 4.95 8.39
C ALA A 182 1.61 3.40 8.33
N THR A 183 1.43 2.85 7.13
CA THR A 183 1.72 1.45 6.83
C THR A 183 2.67 1.40 5.62
N PRO A 184 3.88 0.83 5.74
CA PRO A 184 4.91 0.92 4.69
C PRO A 184 4.67 -0.08 3.53
N ILE A 185 3.43 -0.13 3.02
CA ILE A 185 2.99 -1.05 1.97
C ILE A 185 3.76 -0.80 0.67
N ASP A 186 3.92 0.47 0.31
CA ASP A 186 4.62 0.88 -0.93
C ASP A 186 6.08 0.41 -0.93
N PHE A 187 6.68 0.28 0.25
CA PHE A 187 8.03 -0.26 0.39
C PHE A 187 8.07 -1.78 0.14
N PHE A 188 7.06 -2.54 0.58
CA PHE A 188 6.96 -3.96 0.25
C PHE A 188 6.83 -4.20 -1.26
N TYR A 189 6.09 -3.34 -1.96
CA TYR A 189 6.02 -3.38 -3.41
C TYR A 189 7.34 -3.01 -4.08
N PHE A 190 8.03 -1.99 -3.57
CA PHE A 190 9.34 -1.61 -4.08
C PHE A 190 10.34 -2.77 -3.99
N VAL A 191 10.48 -3.36 -2.79
CA VAL A 191 11.41 -4.48 -2.57
C VAL A 191 11.02 -5.71 -3.41
N SER A 192 9.73 -5.98 -3.58
CA SER A 192 9.30 -7.12 -4.41
C SER A 192 9.66 -6.93 -5.88
N VAL A 193 9.50 -5.72 -6.42
CA VAL A 193 9.90 -5.39 -7.80
C VAL A 193 11.42 -5.46 -7.96
N VAL A 194 12.18 -4.91 -7.01
CA VAL A 194 13.65 -4.93 -7.06
C VAL A 194 14.17 -6.36 -6.97
N LEU A 195 13.67 -7.19 -6.05
CA LEU A 195 14.11 -8.59 -5.99
C LEU A 195 13.70 -9.34 -7.27
N ALA A 196 12.48 -9.15 -7.78
CA ALA A 196 12.01 -9.86 -8.96
C ALA A 196 12.83 -9.53 -10.21
N LYS A 197 13.09 -8.23 -10.46
CA LYS A 197 13.70 -7.71 -11.69
C LYS A 197 15.22 -7.56 -11.64
N LYS A 198 15.79 -7.25 -10.48
CA LYS A 198 17.24 -7.04 -10.30
C LYS A 198 17.91 -8.18 -9.51
N LYS A 199 17.14 -9.16 -9.02
CA LYS A 199 17.64 -10.26 -8.15
C LYS A 199 18.44 -9.73 -6.95
N LYS A 200 18.09 -8.53 -6.50
CA LYS A 200 18.81 -7.80 -5.46
C LYS A 200 18.03 -7.82 -4.17
N PHE A 201 18.64 -8.39 -3.14
CA PHE A 201 18.08 -8.42 -1.80
C PHE A 201 18.40 -7.13 -1.05
N ILE A 202 17.39 -6.52 -0.44
CA ILE A 202 17.50 -5.27 0.31
C ILE A 202 17.17 -5.58 1.77
N HIS A 203 18.12 -5.32 2.67
CA HIS A 203 17.92 -5.41 4.10
C HIS A 203 17.22 -4.15 4.60
N VAL A 204 16.23 -4.33 5.46
CA VAL A 204 15.45 -3.22 6.02
C VAL A 204 16.01 -2.84 7.36
N VAL A 205 16.18 -1.55 7.62
CA VAL A 205 16.38 -1.03 8.98
C VAL A 205 15.01 -0.73 9.58
N ALA A 206 14.69 -1.38 10.70
CA ALA A 206 13.41 -1.25 11.37
C ALA A 206 13.60 -0.70 12.79
N ASP A 207 12.57 -0.03 13.29
CA ASP A 207 12.53 0.42 14.68
C ASP A 207 12.40 -0.76 15.65
N HIS A 208 12.90 -0.59 16.88
CA HIS A 208 12.94 -1.64 17.91
C HIS A 208 11.58 -2.30 18.18
N PHE A 209 10.47 -1.55 18.06
CA PHE A 209 9.14 -2.13 18.31
C PHE A 209 8.82 -3.31 17.38
N VAL A 210 9.34 -3.31 16.14
CA VAL A 210 9.08 -4.37 15.15
C VAL A 210 9.62 -5.72 15.63
N PHE A 211 10.74 -5.70 16.36
CA PHE A 211 11.37 -6.89 16.92
C PHE A 211 10.59 -7.47 18.11
N SER A 212 9.72 -6.67 18.72
CA SER A 212 8.86 -7.07 19.84
C SER A 212 7.48 -7.53 19.40
N LEU A 213 7.13 -7.42 18.11
CA LEU A 213 5.82 -7.83 17.61
C LEU A 213 5.63 -9.37 17.65
N PRO A 214 4.52 -9.88 18.20
CA PRO A 214 4.25 -11.31 18.22
C PRO A 214 4.21 -11.92 16.80
N GLY A 215 4.98 -13.00 16.61
CA GLY A 215 5.07 -13.71 15.33
C GLY A 215 6.02 -13.09 14.29
N PHE A 216 6.53 -11.87 14.50
CA PHE A 216 7.40 -11.20 13.53
C PHE A 216 8.84 -11.70 13.52
N LYS A 217 9.26 -12.45 14.56
CA LYS A 217 10.62 -12.98 14.65
C LYS A 217 11.06 -13.73 13.38
N ILE A 218 10.19 -14.56 12.80
CA ILE A 218 10.52 -15.30 11.58
C ILE A 218 10.75 -14.36 10.39
N VAL A 219 9.97 -13.29 10.26
CA VAL A 219 10.13 -12.30 9.19
C VAL A 219 11.45 -11.55 9.38
N VAL A 220 11.73 -11.09 10.61
CA VAL A 220 12.99 -10.42 10.97
C VAL A 220 14.20 -11.29 10.62
N ASP A 221 14.17 -12.58 10.99
CA ASP A 221 15.27 -13.51 10.75
C ASP A 221 15.43 -13.81 9.24
N VAL A 222 14.33 -14.09 8.53
CA VAL A 222 14.34 -14.46 7.10
C VAL A 222 14.72 -13.28 6.22
N PHE A 223 14.22 -12.08 6.52
CA PHE A 223 14.57 -10.86 5.79
C PHE A 223 15.82 -10.17 6.34
N ARG A 224 16.45 -10.72 7.39
CA ARG A 224 17.69 -10.20 8.00
C ARG A 224 17.58 -8.69 8.29
N THR A 225 16.46 -8.30 8.90
CA THR A 225 16.14 -6.93 9.28
C THR A 225 17.11 -6.45 10.36
N LEU A 226 17.60 -5.21 10.25
CA LEU A 226 18.58 -4.62 11.15
C LEU A 226 17.90 -3.66 12.15
N PRO A 227 18.35 -3.61 13.42
CA PRO A 227 17.79 -2.73 14.44
C PRO A 227 18.23 -1.26 14.29
N GLY A 228 19.22 -0.98 13.44
CA GLY A 228 19.51 0.37 12.96
C GLY A 228 20.69 1.11 13.60
N SER A 229 21.59 0.41 14.30
CA SER A 229 22.87 1.01 14.71
C SER A 229 23.70 1.42 13.48
N GLN A 230 24.46 2.51 13.58
CA GLN A 230 25.26 3.00 12.45
C GLN A 230 26.34 1.99 12.08
N GLU A 231 26.95 1.37 13.08
CA GLU A 231 28.03 0.38 12.95
C GLU A 231 27.56 -0.85 12.17
N GLU A 232 26.37 -1.39 12.48
CA GLU A 232 25.80 -2.53 11.75
C GLU A 232 25.46 -2.15 10.30
N CYS A 233 24.92 -0.96 10.08
CA CYS A 233 24.59 -0.50 8.74
C CYS A 233 25.86 -0.33 7.88
N ILE A 234 26.90 0.31 8.43
CA ILE A 234 28.20 0.46 7.76
C ILE A 234 28.81 -0.90 7.45
N LYS A 235 28.80 -1.82 8.43
CA LYS A 235 29.30 -3.20 8.25
C LYS A 235 28.52 -3.96 7.17
N ALA A 236 27.20 -3.79 7.11
CA ALA A 236 26.36 -4.43 6.10
C ALA A 236 26.66 -3.90 4.69
N LEU A 237 26.73 -2.58 4.51
CA LEU A 237 27.07 -1.96 3.21
C LEU A 237 28.43 -2.44 2.70
N LYS A 238 29.46 -2.40 3.55
CA LYS A 238 30.82 -2.88 3.23
C LYS A 238 30.89 -4.36 2.90
N SER A 239 29.99 -5.17 3.44
CA SER A 239 29.89 -6.59 3.11
C SER A 239 29.18 -6.85 1.78
N GLY A 240 28.94 -5.81 0.97
CA GLY A 240 28.25 -5.88 -0.32
C GLY A 240 26.72 -5.96 -0.22
N ARG A 241 26.15 -5.77 0.97
CA ARG A 241 24.69 -5.82 1.17
C ARG A 241 24.06 -4.46 0.90
N SER A 242 22.84 -4.45 0.39
CA SER A 242 22.07 -3.22 0.23
C SER A 242 21.10 -3.02 1.38
N LEU A 243 20.93 -1.76 1.78
CA LEU A 243 20.10 -1.39 2.93
C LEU A 243 19.01 -0.42 2.51
N ALA A 244 17.87 -0.47 3.18
CA ALA A 244 16.84 0.56 3.10
C ALA A 244 16.59 1.18 4.48
N ILE A 245 16.61 2.51 4.53
CA ILE A 245 16.38 3.29 5.74
C ILE A 245 15.29 4.32 5.48
N SER A 246 14.30 4.35 6.37
CA SER A 246 13.42 5.51 6.48
C SER A 246 13.90 6.42 7.61
N PRO A 247 14.44 7.60 7.29
CA PRO A 247 15.26 8.37 8.22
C PRO A 247 14.45 9.05 9.34
N GLY A 248 13.17 9.37 9.13
CA GLY A 248 12.30 9.86 10.19
C GLY A 248 11.62 8.77 11.02
N GLY A 249 11.69 7.51 10.59
CA GLY A 249 11.21 6.34 11.34
C GLY A 249 9.74 6.42 11.75
N VAL A 250 9.42 5.99 12.97
CA VAL A 250 8.04 6.00 13.50
C VAL A 250 7.44 7.41 13.54
N ARG A 251 8.24 8.44 13.82
CA ARG A 251 7.75 9.82 13.79
C ARG A 251 7.28 10.18 12.38
N GLU A 252 8.06 9.84 11.36
CA GLU A 252 7.65 10.04 9.97
C GLU A 252 6.40 9.22 9.63
N ALA A 253 6.30 7.98 10.11
CA ALA A 253 5.11 7.14 9.91
C ALA A 253 3.81 7.79 10.42
N LEU A 254 3.87 8.50 11.54
CA LEU A 254 2.72 9.12 12.20
C LEU A 254 2.32 10.47 11.58
N PHE A 255 3.27 11.19 10.98
CA PHE A 255 3.06 12.58 10.50
C PHE A 255 3.19 12.75 8.98
N ALA A 256 3.55 11.69 8.24
CA ALA A 256 3.59 11.73 6.79
C ALA A 256 2.18 11.89 6.20
N ASN A 257 2.09 12.58 5.06
CA ASN A 257 0.87 12.77 4.29
C ASN A 257 0.98 12.11 2.91
N GLU A 258 -0.06 12.24 2.09
CA GLU A 258 -0.17 11.64 0.77
C GLU A 258 0.81 12.17 -0.28
N TYR A 259 1.55 13.24 0.02
CA TYR A 259 2.61 13.77 -0.84
C TYR A 259 3.96 13.09 -0.63
N TYR A 260 4.00 12.11 0.29
CA TYR A 260 5.15 11.30 0.62
C TYR A 260 6.44 12.11 0.90
N PRO A 261 6.38 13.16 1.75
CA PRO A 261 7.59 13.89 2.13
C PRO A 261 8.46 12.99 3.02
N ILE A 262 9.77 13.07 2.85
CA ILE A 262 10.70 12.43 3.79
C ILE A 262 10.91 13.38 4.97
N LEU A 263 10.53 12.95 6.18
CA LEU A 263 10.49 13.78 7.38
C LEU A 263 11.58 13.37 8.39
N TRP A 264 12.85 13.54 8.04
CA TRP A 264 13.97 13.16 8.92
C TRP A 264 14.30 14.17 10.02
N GLY A 265 13.87 15.43 9.89
CA GLY A 265 14.14 16.49 10.87
C GLY A 265 15.63 16.68 11.14
N ASN A 266 16.06 16.48 12.39
CA ASN A 266 17.47 16.57 12.80
C ASN A 266 18.21 15.21 12.78
N ARG A 267 17.56 14.12 12.36
CA ARG A 267 18.18 12.79 12.31
C ARG A 267 19.09 12.69 11.09
N LYS A 268 20.40 12.70 11.31
CA LYS A 268 21.43 12.68 10.25
C LYS A 268 22.26 11.38 10.21
N GLY A 269 21.93 10.39 11.05
CA GLY A 269 22.69 9.14 11.15
C GLY A 269 22.77 8.36 9.84
N PHE A 270 21.70 8.36 9.03
CA PHE A 270 21.71 7.70 7.72
C PHE A 270 22.73 8.32 6.74
N ALA A 271 22.94 9.64 6.81
CA ALA A 271 23.92 10.34 6.00
C ALA A 271 25.34 10.00 6.47
N GLN A 272 25.55 9.93 7.79
CA GLN A 272 26.82 9.50 8.36
C GLN A 272 27.18 8.07 7.93
N VAL A 273 26.21 7.14 7.96
CA VAL A 273 26.37 5.77 7.44
C VAL A 273 26.82 5.77 5.98
N ALA A 274 26.21 6.61 5.12
CA ALA A 274 26.59 6.70 3.71
C ALA A 274 28.04 7.19 3.53
N ILE A 275 28.44 8.20 4.30
CA ILE A 275 29.81 8.76 4.28
C ILE A 275 30.81 7.70 4.74
N ASP A 276 30.58 7.09 5.90
CA ASP A 276 31.55 6.19 6.53
C ASP A 276 31.71 4.86 5.80
N ALA A 277 30.63 4.36 5.18
CA ALA A 277 30.70 3.19 4.32
C ALA A 277 31.66 3.42 3.14
N LYS A 278 31.62 4.61 2.53
CA LYS A 278 32.49 4.99 1.40
C LYS A 278 33.91 5.36 1.83
N VAL A 279 34.07 6.16 2.89
CA VAL A 279 35.38 6.64 3.37
C VAL A 279 36.31 5.47 3.65
N ARG A 280 35.80 4.42 4.30
CA ARG A 280 36.64 3.26 4.61
C ARG A 280 36.93 2.37 3.39
N GLU A 281 36.04 2.29 2.40
CA GLU A 281 36.34 1.59 1.12
C GLU A 281 37.47 2.30 0.36
N LEU A 282 37.47 3.64 0.34
CA LEU A 282 38.56 4.42 -0.24
C LEU A 282 39.88 4.22 0.51
N GLN A 283 39.86 4.22 1.84
CA GLN A 283 41.05 3.95 2.67
C GLN A 283 41.61 2.53 2.44
N GLU A 284 40.75 1.51 2.35
CA GLU A 284 41.15 0.12 2.08
C GLU A 284 41.73 -0.04 0.67
N ALA A 285 41.17 0.65 -0.32
CA ALA A 285 41.68 0.68 -1.69
C ALA A 285 43.04 1.39 -1.79
N GLU A 286 43.23 2.51 -1.08
CA GLU A 286 44.52 3.22 -1.01
C GLU A 286 45.58 2.40 -0.29
N THR A 287 45.23 1.76 0.83
CA THR A 287 46.14 0.87 1.59
C THR A 287 46.55 -0.35 0.77
N SER A 288 45.60 -0.95 0.03
CA SER A 288 45.88 -2.07 -0.88
C SER A 288 46.80 -1.66 -2.03
N LYS A 289 46.58 -0.48 -2.64
CA LYS A 289 47.48 0.09 -3.65
C LYS A 289 48.88 0.36 -3.11
N GLN A 290 49.00 0.84 -1.87
CA GLN A 290 50.30 1.06 -1.23
C GLN A 290 51.05 -0.26 -0.98
N LYS A 291 50.37 -1.31 -0.51
CA LYS A 291 50.95 -2.65 -0.35
C LYS A 291 51.39 -3.28 -1.67
N LEU A 292 50.60 -3.14 -2.73
CA LEU A 292 50.96 -3.60 -4.08
C LEU A 292 52.19 -2.87 -4.63
N LYS A 293 52.31 -1.55 -4.40
CA LYS A 293 53.52 -0.79 -4.76
C LYS A 293 54.75 -1.22 -3.97
N GLN A 294 54.60 -1.57 -2.69
CA GLN A 294 55.72 -2.06 -1.86
C GLN A 294 56.17 -3.48 -2.25
N ASN A 295 55.24 -4.35 -2.66
CA ASN A 295 55.54 -5.73 -3.03
C ASN A 295 55.97 -5.92 -4.50
N GLY A 296 55.80 -4.90 -5.36
CA GLY A 296 56.24 -4.91 -6.77
C GLY A 296 57.60 -4.24 -7.00
N CYS A 297 58.31 -3.85 -5.94
CA CYS A 297 59.62 -3.17 -6.01
C CYS A 297 60.79 -4.06 -5.53
N THR A 298 60.60 -5.38 -5.55
CA THR A 298 61.65 -6.40 -5.33
C THR A 298 61.96 -7.12 -6.64
#